data_AF-A0A7S1H8S6-F1
#
_entry.id   AF-A0A7S1H8S6-F1
#
_cell.length_a   1.000
_cell.length_b   1.000
_cell.length_c   1.000
_cell.angle_alpha   90.00
_cell.angle_beta   90.00
_cell.angle_gamma   90.00
#
_symmetry.space_group_name_H-M   'P 1'
#
loop_
_entity.id
_entity.type
_entity.pdbx_description
1 polymer ?
#
loop_
_entity_poly.entity_id
_entity_poly.type
_entity_poly.pdbx_seq_one_letter_code
_entity_poly.pdbx_strand_id
1 'polypeptide(L)'
;AWLFVPSAILLGALHGLEPGHSKTMMAAFIVAIRGTMTQAILLGLSATLSHTAVVWLVALAGLYFGRNWQAEATEPYFQVASAVLIIAVAVWMLWRTWRDQHEHDHHHDHGHDEPQRIVTGHGVLRVEIFETNAPPRFRLIAE
;
A
#
# COMPACT_ATOMS: atom_id res chain seq x y z
N ALA A 1 10.18 -8.83 34.71
CA ALA A 1 11.02 -9.32 33.59
C ALA A 1 10.26 -10.29 32.66
N TRP A 2 9.66 -11.37 33.18
CA TRP A 2 8.96 -12.39 32.39
C TRP A 2 7.74 -11.91 31.58
N LEU A 3 7.08 -10.83 32.00
CA LEU A 3 5.93 -10.27 31.27
C LEU A 3 6.33 -9.39 30.07
N PHE A 4 7.57 -8.89 30.02
CA PHE A 4 7.99 -7.94 28.97
C PHE A 4 8.14 -8.58 27.60
N VAL A 5 8.64 -9.82 27.54
CA VAL A 5 8.80 -10.54 26.27
C VAL A 5 7.43 -10.87 25.65
N PRO A 6 6.47 -11.48 26.37
CA PRO A 6 5.14 -11.70 25.82
C PRO A 6 4.42 -10.39 25.50
N SER A 7 4.53 -9.34 26.34
CA SER A 7 3.86 -8.07 26.05
C SER A 7 4.46 -7.35 24.84
N ALA A 8 5.78 -7.42 24.63
CA ALA A 8 6.44 -6.87 23.45
C ALA A 8 6.01 -7.60 22.17
N ILE A 9 5.88 -8.93 22.20
CA ILE A 9 5.35 -9.72 21.07
C ILE A 9 3.88 -9.33 20.80
N LEU A 10 3.06 -9.23 21.84
CA LEU A 10 1.65 -8.88 21.72
C LEU A 10 1.47 -7.46 21.16
N LEU A 11 2.21 -6.48 21.69
CA LEU A 11 2.21 -5.10 21.22
C LEU A 11 2.73 -4.99 19.79
N GLY A 12 3.78 -5.73 19.42
CA GLY A 12 4.28 -5.79 18.06
C GLY A 12 3.24 -6.36 17.08
N ALA A 13 2.50 -7.40 17.49
CA ALA A 13 1.41 -7.96 16.69
C ALA A 13 0.24 -6.96 16.55
N LEU A 14 -0.21 -6.34 17.65
CA LEU A 14 -1.27 -5.33 17.64
C LEU A 14 -0.89 -4.11 16.79
N HIS A 15 0.34 -3.63 16.92
CA HIS A 15 0.84 -2.53 16.12
C HIS A 15 0.95 -2.91 14.63
N GLY A 16 1.31 -4.16 14.32
CA GLY A 16 1.25 -4.71 12.97
C GLY A 16 -0.16 -4.74 12.37
N LEU A 17 -1.19 -4.83 13.22
CA LEU A 17 -2.61 -4.86 12.85
C LEU A 17 -3.28 -3.48 12.77
N GLU A 18 -2.64 -2.42 13.27
CA GLU A 18 -3.19 -1.06 13.20
C GLU A 18 -3.43 -0.63 11.73
N PRO A 19 -4.64 -0.13 11.38
CA PRO A 19 -4.96 0.24 10.00
C PRO A 19 -4.09 1.41 9.56
N GLY A 20 -3.26 1.19 8.54
CA GLY A 20 -2.46 2.21 7.89
C GLY A 20 -2.43 2.00 6.38
N HIS A 21 -2.19 3.08 5.62
CA HIS A 21 -2.22 3.08 4.16
C HIS A 21 -1.31 2.01 3.52
N SER A 22 -0.19 1.67 4.16
CA SER A 22 0.79 0.68 3.70
C SER A 22 0.52 -0.76 4.16
N LYS A 23 -0.14 -0.96 5.30
CA LYS A 23 -0.53 -2.30 5.83
C LYS A 23 -1.72 -2.89 5.10
N THR A 24 -2.67 -2.03 4.70
CA THR A 24 -3.78 -2.39 3.80
C THR A 24 -3.27 -2.72 2.40
N MET A 25 -2.26 -2.00 1.90
CA MET A 25 -1.50 -2.38 0.69
C MET A 25 -0.81 -3.73 0.85
N MET A 26 -0.16 -4.03 1.99
CA MET A 26 0.43 -5.36 2.26
C MET A 26 -0.62 -6.48 2.30
N ALA A 27 -1.79 -6.22 2.90
CA ALA A 27 -2.91 -7.17 2.92
C ALA A 27 -3.47 -7.39 1.50
N ALA A 28 -3.61 -6.32 0.71
CA ALA A 28 -3.96 -6.40 -0.70
C ALA A 28 -2.89 -7.14 -1.52
N PHE A 29 -1.60 -7.02 -1.19
CA PHE A 29 -0.50 -7.76 -1.80
C PHE A 29 -0.60 -9.27 -1.50
N ILE A 30 -0.89 -9.64 -0.26
CA ILE A 30 -1.11 -11.05 0.16
C ILE A 30 -2.34 -11.64 -0.54
N VAL A 31 -3.42 -10.86 -0.68
CA VAL A 31 -4.66 -11.27 -1.38
C VAL A 31 -4.48 -11.32 -2.90
N ALA A 32 -3.77 -10.36 -3.50
CA ALA A 32 -3.61 -10.24 -4.95
C ALA A 32 -2.63 -11.27 -5.55
N ILE A 33 -1.63 -11.73 -4.78
CA ILE A 33 -0.57 -12.59 -5.32
C ILE A 33 -0.97 -14.07 -5.33
N ARG A 34 -1.99 -14.51 -4.57
CA ARG A 34 -2.21 -15.95 -4.28
C ARG A 34 -0.89 -16.64 -3.87
N GLY A 35 0.01 -15.89 -3.21
CA GLY A 35 1.38 -16.30 -2.95
C GLY A 35 1.43 -17.41 -1.92
N THR A 36 2.35 -18.35 -2.10
CA THR A 36 2.52 -19.46 -1.15
C THR A 36 2.89 -18.90 0.23
N MET A 37 2.42 -19.55 1.30
CA MET A 37 2.65 -19.13 2.70
C MET A 37 4.13 -18.80 3.00
N THR A 38 5.04 -19.50 2.31
CA THR A 38 6.49 -19.31 2.35
C THR A 38 6.95 -17.92 1.90
N GLN A 39 6.31 -17.32 0.89
CA GLN A 39 6.68 -15.98 0.39
C GLN A 39 6.34 -14.88 1.41
N ALA A 40 5.18 -15.00 2.08
CA ALA A 40 4.78 -14.06 3.13
C ALA A 40 5.73 -14.15 4.34
N ILE A 41 6.14 -15.35 4.73
CA ILE A 41 7.11 -15.57 5.81
C ILE A 41 8.49 -15.00 5.45
N LEU A 42 8.98 -15.25 4.24
CA LEU A 42 10.26 -14.70 3.77
C LEU A 42 10.25 -13.17 3.72
N LEU A 43 9.13 -12.57 3.28
CA LEU A 43 8.97 -11.11 3.29
C LEU A 43 9.03 -10.55 4.72
N GLY A 44 8.32 -11.17 5.65
CA GLY A 44 8.35 -10.76 7.07
C GLY A 44 9.73 -10.93 7.72
N LEU A 45 10.41 -12.04 7.44
CA LEU A 45 11.78 -12.29 7.91
C LEU A 45 12.77 -11.29 7.31
N SER A 46 12.69 -11.04 6.01
CA SER A 46 13.53 -10.06 5.33
C SER A 46 13.32 -8.67 5.91
N ALA A 47 12.07 -8.24 6.10
CA ALA A 47 11.77 -6.95 6.72
C ALA A 47 12.36 -6.84 8.13
N THR A 48 12.18 -7.87 8.97
CA THR A 48 12.69 -7.89 10.35
C THR A 48 14.22 -7.85 10.40
N LEU A 49 14.88 -8.68 9.58
CA LEU A 49 16.34 -8.74 9.48
C LEU A 49 16.91 -7.43 8.96
N SER A 50 16.36 -6.90 7.86
CA SER A 50 16.79 -5.63 7.28
C SER A 50 16.59 -4.48 8.27
N HIS A 51 15.46 -4.43 8.96
CA HIS A 51 15.19 -3.37 9.94
C HIS A 51 16.18 -3.43 11.11
N THR A 52 16.42 -4.62 11.66
CA THR A 52 17.39 -4.83 12.74
C THR A 52 18.79 -4.45 12.27
N ALA A 53 19.22 -4.92 11.09
CA ALA A 53 20.54 -4.65 10.55
C ALA A 53 20.79 -3.15 10.32
N VAL A 54 19.81 -2.42 9.77
CA VAL A 54 19.92 -0.98 9.54
C VAL A 54 20.07 -0.22 10.85
N VAL A 55 19.27 -0.53 11.88
CA VAL A 55 19.39 0.13 13.20
C VAL A 55 20.77 -0.10 13.79
N TRP A 56 21.30 -1.32 13.73
CA TRP A 56 22.65 -1.63 14.19
C TRP A 56 23.74 -0.87 13.41
N LEU A 57 23.60 -0.79 12.09
CA LEU A 57 24.54 -0.07 11.23
C LEU A 57 24.54 1.43 11.55
N VAL A 58 23.36 2.04 11.67
CA VAL A 58 23.21 3.44 12.06
C VAL A 58 23.76 3.70 13.46
N ALA A 59 23.50 2.82 14.43
CA ALA A 59 24.04 2.96 15.79
C ALA A 59 25.56 2.87 15.83
N LEU A 60 26.16 1.92 15.11
CA LEU A 60 27.61 1.78 15.00
C LEU A 60 28.25 2.96 14.27
N ALA A 61 27.64 3.43 13.18
CA ALA A 61 28.08 4.63 12.48
C ALA A 61 27.98 5.85 13.39
N GLY A 62 26.88 6.02 14.12
CA GLY A 62 26.68 7.07 15.11
C GLY A 62 27.74 7.04 16.21
N LEU A 63 28.13 5.86 16.70
CA LEU A 63 29.20 5.74 17.70
C LEU A 63 30.59 6.05 17.11
N TYR A 64 30.85 5.67 15.86
CA TYR A 64 32.11 5.90 15.17
C TYR A 64 32.32 7.39 14.82
N PHE A 65 31.32 8.02 14.20
CA PHE A 65 31.38 9.43 13.78
C PHE A 65 31.04 10.38 14.93
N GLY A 66 30.19 9.97 15.87
CA GLY A 66 29.70 10.77 16.99
C GLY A 66 30.72 11.04 18.08
N ARG A 67 31.88 10.36 18.10
CA ARG A 67 32.98 10.67 19.03
C ARG A 67 33.48 12.11 18.93
N ASN A 68 33.31 12.75 17.77
CA ASN A 68 33.72 14.13 17.52
C ASN A 68 32.52 15.10 17.41
N TRP A 69 31.28 14.62 17.56
CA TRP A 69 30.08 15.44 17.47
C TRP A 69 29.47 15.62 18.87
N GLN A 70 29.42 16.87 19.34
CA GLN A 70 28.71 17.21 20.57
C GLN A 70 27.21 17.07 20.32
N ALA A 71 26.55 16.18 21.05
CA ALA A 71 25.13 15.88 20.87
C ALA A 71 24.25 17.14 21.06
N GLU A 72 24.56 17.98 22.05
CA GLU A 72 23.88 19.26 22.30
C GLU A 72 23.95 20.23 21.12
N ALA A 73 25.06 20.23 20.36
CA ALA A 73 25.19 21.10 19.20
C ALA A 73 24.45 20.56 17.97
N THR A 74 24.24 19.24 17.89
CA THR A 74 23.74 18.58 16.68
C THR A 74 22.21 18.38 16.71
N GLU A 75 21.63 18.26 17.90
CA GLU A 75 20.17 18.15 18.12
C GLU A 75 19.34 19.20 17.34
N PRO A 76 19.62 20.51 17.42
CA PRO A 76 18.83 21.50 16.68
C PRO A 76 18.96 21.37 15.16
N TYR A 77 20.12 20.95 14.64
CA TYR A 77 20.29 20.73 13.20
C TYR A 77 19.45 19.56 12.70
N PHE A 78 19.39 18.45 13.45
CA PHE A 78 18.52 17.32 13.10
C PHE A 78 17.04 17.70 13.18
N GLN A 79 16.65 18.53 14.14
CA GLN A 79 15.28 19.03 14.24
C GLN A 79 14.89 19.91 13.05
N VAL A 80 15.75 20.86 12.66
CA VAL A 80 15.50 21.69 11.47
C VAL A 80 15.51 20.85 10.19
N ALA A 81 16.49 19.94 10.04
CA ALA A 81 16.59 19.08 8.87
C ALA A 81 15.34 18.19 8.72
N SER A 82 14.88 17.56 9.80
CA SER A 82 13.66 16.75 9.81
C SER A 82 12.41 17.59 9.50
N ALA A 83 12.27 18.78 10.08
CA ALA A 83 11.16 19.67 9.78
C ALA A 83 11.11 20.05 8.30
N VAL A 84 12.26 20.40 7.71
CA VAL A 84 12.38 20.69 6.27
C VAL A 84 11.97 19.49 5.43
N LEU A 85 12.43 18.29 5.79
CA LEU A 85 12.13 17.05 5.08
C LEU A 85 10.63 16.71 5.14
N ILE A 86 10.01 16.88 6.30
CA ILE A 86 8.55 16.70 6.49
C ILE A 86 7.77 17.69 5.61
N ILE A 87 8.14 18.98 5.62
CA ILE A 87 7.48 19.99 4.79
C ILE A 87 7.64 19.65 3.30
N ALA A 88 8.83 19.24 2.88
CA ALA A 88 9.09 18.85 1.50
C ALA A 88 8.22 17.67 1.06
N VAL A 89 8.09 16.63 1.89
CA VAL A 89 7.22 15.48 1.61
C VAL A 89 5.75 15.90 1.59
N ALA A 90 5.30 16.76 2.50
CA ALA A 90 3.93 17.25 2.53
C ALA A 90 3.57 18.06 1.27
N VAL A 91 4.45 18.97 0.85
CA VAL A 91 4.29 19.74 -0.40
C VAL A 91 4.30 18.80 -1.61
N TRP A 92 5.19 17.82 -1.63
CA TRP A 92 5.26 16.82 -2.70
C TRP A 92 3.97 15.97 -2.80
N MET A 93 3.43 15.52 -1.66
CA MET A 93 2.16 14.79 -1.62
C MET A 93 1.01 15.65 -2.13
N LEU A 94 0.91 16.91 -1.69
CA LEU A 94 -0.12 17.83 -2.14
C LEU A 94 -0.06 18.08 -3.65
N TRP A 95 1.16 18.35 -4.15
CA TRP A 95 1.40 18.55 -5.57
C TRP A 95 1.03 17.32 -6.40
N ARG A 96 1.41 16.13 -5.93
CA ARG A 96 1.06 14.86 -6.58
C ARG A 96 -0.45 14.65 -6.65
N THR A 97 -1.17 14.83 -5.54
CA THR A 97 -2.63 14.67 -5.53
C THR A 97 -3.31 15.64 -6.48
N TRP A 98 -2.85 16.89 -6.55
CA TRP A 98 -3.42 17.88 -7.47
C TRP A 98 -3.16 17.50 -8.92
N ARG A 99 -1.96 17.00 -9.24
CA ARG A 99 -1.62 16.51 -10.58
C ARG A 99 -2.47 15.31 -11.00
N ASP A 100 -2.58 14.31 -10.13
CA ASP A 100 -3.34 13.09 -10.42
C ASP A 100 -4.84 13.40 -10.64
N GLN A 101 -5.40 14.39 -9.94
CA GLN A 101 -6.79 14.85 -10.15
C GLN A 101 -6.99 15.55 -11.50
N HIS A 102 -6.00 16.34 -11.96
CA HIS A 102 -6.11 17.10 -13.22
C HIS A 102 -5.90 16.25 -14.48
N GLU A 103 -5.30 15.05 -14.37
CA GLU A 103 -5.11 14.15 -15.51
C GLU A 103 -6.35 13.26 -15.79
N HIS A 104 -7.30 13.15 -14.85
CA HIS A 104 -8.49 12.31 -14.99
C HIS A 104 -9.75 12.99 -15.57
N ASP A 105 -9.74 14.31 -15.80
CA ASP A 105 -10.91 15.05 -16.30
C ASP A 105 -11.09 15.04 -17.84
N HIS A 106 -10.29 14.28 -18.60
CA HIS A 106 -10.29 14.36 -20.08
C HIS A 106 -10.30 13.05 -20.88
N HIS A 107 -10.89 11.95 -20.37
CA HIS A 107 -11.19 10.80 -21.24
C HIS A 107 -12.48 10.06 -20.84
N HIS A 108 -13.62 10.64 -21.17
CA HIS A 108 -14.83 9.86 -21.43
C HIS A 108 -14.78 9.38 -22.88
N ASP A 109 -14.07 8.28 -23.13
CA ASP A 109 -14.34 7.49 -24.33
C ASP A 109 -15.23 6.32 -23.92
N HIS A 110 -16.40 6.25 -24.54
CA HIS A 110 -17.46 5.30 -24.22
C HIS A 110 -17.04 3.90 -24.69
N GLY A 111 -16.51 3.09 -23.76
CA GLY A 111 -16.35 1.66 -23.97
C GLY A 111 -17.71 1.03 -24.23
N HIS A 112 -17.96 0.64 -25.48
CA HIS A 112 -19.16 -0.05 -25.90
C HIS A 112 -19.35 -1.36 -25.11
N ASP A 113 -20.55 -1.53 -24.53
CA ASP A 113 -21.01 -2.77 -23.89
C ASP A 113 -20.90 -3.95 -24.86
N GLU A 114 -19.85 -4.75 -24.70
CA GLU A 114 -19.66 -5.94 -25.50
C GLU A 114 -20.58 -7.06 -24.97
N PRO A 115 -21.44 -7.66 -25.80
CA PRO A 115 -22.43 -8.64 -25.34
C PRO A 115 -21.73 -9.91 -24.83
N GLN A 116 -22.04 -10.32 -23.59
CA GLN A 116 -21.48 -11.54 -23.02
C GLN A 116 -22.26 -12.78 -23.48
N ARG A 117 -21.55 -13.77 -24.03
CA ARG A 117 -22.11 -15.08 -24.39
C ARG A 117 -21.88 -16.09 -23.27
N ILE A 118 -22.97 -16.70 -22.81
CA ILE A 118 -22.97 -17.73 -21.78
C ILE A 118 -23.42 -19.05 -22.41
N VAL A 119 -22.54 -20.05 -22.41
CA VAL A 119 -22.88 -21.40 -22.87
C VAL A 119 -23.56 -22.15 -21.74
N THR A 120 -24.86 -22.36 -21.88
CA THR A 120 -25.58 -23.30 -21.02
C THR A 120 -25.57 -24.65 -21.72
N GLY A 121 -25.48 -25.77 -21.00
CA GLY A 121 -25.43 -27.11 -21.61
C GLY A 121 -26.60 -27.47 -22.56
N HIS A 122 -27.57 -26.58 -22.73
CA HIS A 122 -28.74 -26.69 -23.58
C HIS A 122 -28.83 -25.60 -24.68
N GLY A 123 -27.81 -24.74 -24.85
CA GLY A 123 -27.79 -23.66 -25.85
C GLY A 123 -26.94 -22.44 -25.46
N VAL A 124 -26.67 -21.54 -26.41
CA VAL A 124 -25.90 -20.31 -26.17
C VAL A 124 -26.87 -19.17 -25.86
N LEU A 125 -26.67 -18.50 -24.72
CA LEU A 125 -27.42 -17.31 -24.33
C LEU A 125 -26.53 -16.08 -24.48
N ARG A 126 -26.96 -15.11 -25.27
CA ARG A 126 -26.35 -13.78 -25.36
C ARG A 126 -27.03 -12.85 -24.36
N VAL A 127 -26.23 -12.26 -23.47
CA VAL A 127 -26.67 -11.29 -22.47
C VAL A 127 -26.12 -9.92 -22.87
N GLU A 128 -27.01 -8.95 -23.06
CA GLU A 128 -26.67 -7.57 -23.36
C GLU A 128 -27.45 -6.63 -22.43
N ILE A 129 -26.84 -5.50 -22.07
CA ILE A 129 -27.52 -4.43 -21.33
C ILE A 129 -28.09 -3.49 -22.39
N PHE A 130 -29.41 -3.32 -22.40
CA PHE A 130 -30.10 -2.44 -23.33
C PHE A 130 -30.53 -1.15 -22.62
N GLU A 131 -29.97 -0.02 -23.05
CA GLU A 131 -30.20 1.30 -22.44
C GLU A 131 -30.78 2.33 -23.43
N THR A 132 -31.11 1.93 -24.66
CA THR A 132 -31.60 2.87 -25.68
C THR A 132 -32.99 3.40 -25.33
N ASN A 133 -33.08 4.67 -24.93
CA ASN A 133 -34.31 5.40 -24.57
C ASN A 133 -35.09 4.80 -23.37
N ALA A 134 -34.43 4.02 -22.51
CA ALA A 134 -35.02 3.43 -21.32
C ALA A 134 -33.97 3.20 -20.23
N PRO A 135 -34.37 3.11 -18.94
CA PRO A 135 -33.46 2.68 -17.88
C PRO A 135 -32.87 1.29 -18.17
N PRO A 136 -31.66 0.99 -17.68
CA PRO A 136 -30.92 -0.23 -18.02
C PRO A 136 -31.72 -1.49 -17.74
N ARG A 137 -31.88 -2.32 -18.78
CA ARG A 137 -32.54 -3.62 -18.67
C ARG A 137 -31.68 -4.70 -19.29
N PHE A 138 -31.57 -5.83 -18.59
CA PHE A 138 -30.95 -7.02 -19.13
C PHE A 138 -31.83 -7.62 -20.23
N ARG A 139 -31.24 -7.81 -21.41
CA ARG A 139 -31.87 -8.57 -22.49
C ARG A 139 -31.12 -9.89 -22.66
N LEU A 140 -31.89 -10.97 -22.70
CA LEU A 140 -31.42 -12.33 -22.92
C LEU A 140 -31.91 -12.80 -24.30
N ILE A 141 -30.99 -13.20 -25.17
CA ILE A 141 -31.31 -13.71 -26.50
C ILE A 141 -30.71 -15.12 -26.59
N ALA A 142 -31.56 -16.12 -26.81
CA ALA A 142 -31.08 -17.47 -27.11
C ALA A 142 -30.64 -17.52 -28.58
N GLU A 143 -29.41 -17.99 -28.81
CA GLU A 143 -28.85 -18.25 -30.16
C GLU A 143 -28.88 -19.74 -30.49
#